data_AF-A0A428TEY5-F1
#
_entry.id   AF-A0A428TEY5-F1
#
_cell.length_a   1.000
_cell.length_b   1.000
_cell.length_c   1.000
_cell.angle_alpha   90.00
_cell.angle_beta   90.00
_cell.angle_gamma   90.00
#
_symmetry.space_group_name_H-M   'P 1'
#
loop_
_entity.id
_entity.type
_entity.pdbx_description
1 polymer ?
#
loop_
_entity_poly.entity_id
_entity_poly.type
_entity_poly.pdbx_seq_one_letter_code
_entity_poly.pdbx_strand_id
1 'polypeptide(L)'
;MVSPPPPPLPSHGSYGIQKTKGLDRLKEMRNKDRTQALYGDSPPPPRQPAPDWDRITMEYVEGETLQQAWPGLTDDQRSGVLAQLREYISQMRALGGIYLGRLDGQGVLVPSIMTRSGGPFATVSEFHDWLVKPPKRLKAQSMYWHQITTQLAVESPIVFTHGDIAARNILVCDGLIVALLDWEYAGWYPEY
;
A
#
# COMPACT_ATOMS: atom_id res chain seq x y z
N MET A 1 -63.87 31.24 16.65
CA MET A 1 -62.94 30.70 17.67
C MET A 1 -61.72 30.19 16.92
N VAL A 2 -60.56 30.84 17.09
CA VAL A 2 -59.33 30.55 16.34
C VAL A 2 -58.45 29.67 17.22
N SER A 3 -58.06 28.49 16.74
CA SER A 3 -57.19 27.55 17.47
C SER A 3 -55.79 28.13 17.66
N PRO A 4 -55.13 27.88 18.81
CA PRO A 4 -53.76 28.35 19.04
C PRO A 4 -52.75 27.59 18.15
N PRO A 5 -51.61 28.20 17.79
CA PRO A 5 -50.59 27.54 16.98
C PRO A 5 -49.91 26.39 17.76
N PRO A 6 -49.40 25.37 17.06
CA PRO A 6 -48.74 24.24 17.68
C PRO A 6 -47.40 24.65 18.33
N PRO A 7 -46.95 23.95 19.38
CA PRO A 7 -45.68 24.22 20.03
C PRO A 7 -44.50 23.95 19.08
N PRO A 8 -43.37 24.67 19.23
CA PRO A 8 -42.18 24.46 18.41
C PRO A 8 -41.61 23.06 18.62
N LEU A 9 -41.21 22.42 17.52
CA LEU A 9 -40.52 21.11 17.54
C LEU A 9 -39.22 21.21 18.34
N PRO A 10 -38.84 20.15 19.09
CA PRO A 10 -37.56 20.13 19.79
C PRO A 10 -36.42 20.27 18.80
N SER A 11 -35.47 21.14 19.12
CA SER A 11 -34.25 21.34 18.35
C SER A 11 -33.52 20.00 18.23
N HIS A 12 -33.32 19.54 16.99
CA HIS A 12 -32.41 18.44 16.73
C HIS A 12 -31.01 18.89 17.13
N GLY A 13 -30.62 18.55 18.36
CA GLY A 13 -29.24 18.60 18.80
C GLY A 13 -28.39 17.84 17.80
N SER A 14 -27.36 18.51 17.29
CA SER A 14 -26.29 17.90 16.51
C SER A 14 -25.79 16.67 17.26
N TYR A 15 -26.18 15.47 16.81
CA TYR A 15 -25.50 14.24 17.16
C TYR A 15 -24.14 14.27 16.45
N GLY A 16 -23.19 14.96 17.08
CA GLY A 16 -21.78 14.86 16.73
C GLY A 16 -21.37 13.40 16.85
N ILE A 17 -21.13 12.78 15.71
CA ILE A 17 -20.67 11.41 15.57
C ILE A 17 -19.35 11.25 16.37
N GLN A 18 -19.41 10.63 17.55
CA GLN A 18 -18.24 10.27 18.38
C GLN A 18 -17.43 9.08 17.80
N LYS A 19 -17.52 8.78 16.50
CA LYS A 19 -16.86 7.58 15.90
C LYS A 19 -15.33 7.65 15.90
N THR A 20 -14.73 8.84 15.91
CA THR A 20 -13.27 9.00 15.83
C THR A 20 -12.57 8.62 17.14
N LYS A 21 -13.09 9.07 18.30
CA LYS A 21 -12.51 8.78 19.62
C LYS A 21 -12.43 7.29 19.96
N GLY A 22 -13.42 6.51 19.51
CA GLY A 22 -13.44 5.06 19.73
C GLY A 22 -12.38 4.32 18.91
N LEU A 23 -12.17 4.74 17.66
CA LEU A 23 -11.17 4.15 16.78
C LEU A 23 -9.74 4.47 17.24
N ASP A 24 -9.52 5.69 17.71
CA ASP A 24 -8.23 6.12 18.27
C ASP A 24 -7.89 5.33 19.54
N ARG A 25 -8.86 5.14 20.45
CA ARG A 25 -8.68 4.28 21.63
C ARG A 25 -8.36 2.83 21.28
N LEU A 26 -8.99 2.26 20.25
CA LEU A 26 -8.71 0.89 19.82
C LEU A 26 -7.30 0.74 19.22
N LYS A 27 -6.81 1.75 18.49
CA LYS A 27 -5.43 1.79 17.99
C LYS A 27 -4.44 1.91 19.13
N GLU A 28 -4.72 2.77 20.11
CA GLU A 28 -3.91 2.93 21.32
C GLU A 28 -3.84 1.64 22.13
N MET A 29 -4.98 0.98 22.36
CA MET A 29 -5.03 -0.31 23.06
C MET A 29 -4.23 -1.38 22.32
N ARG A 30 -4.39 -1.52 21.00
CA ARG A 30 -3.65 -2.50 20.20
C ARG A 30 -2.15 -2.23 20.19
N ASN A 31 -1.76 -0.96 20.14
CA ASN A 31 -0.35 -0.58 20.24
C ASN A 31 0.21 -0.89 21.63
N LYS A 32 -0.55 -0.60 22.70
CA LYS A 32 -0.17 -0.90 24.07
C LYS A 32 0.00 -2.40 24.30
N ASP A 33 -0.94 -3.22 23.81
CA ASP A 33 -0.87 -4.69 23.90
C ASP A 33 0.35 -5.23 23.14
N ARG A 34 0.65 -4.67 21.95
CA ARG A 34 1.86 -5.02 21.18
C ARG A 34 3.15 -4.63 21.90
N THR A 35 3.20 -3.44 22.49
CA THR A 35 4.37 -3.00 23.27
C THR A 35 4.55 -3.86 24.52
N GLN A 36 3.48 -4.18 25.23
CA GLN A 36 3.53 -5.05 26.41
C GLN A 36 3.93 -6.48 26.06
N ALA A 37 3.47 -7.02 24.93
CA ALA A 37 3.88 -8.33 24.45
C ALA A 37 5.39 -8.38 24.08
N LEU A 38 5.95 -7.28 23.59
CA LEU A 38 7.35 -7.21 23.13
C LEU A 38 8.34 -6.82 24.24
N TYR A 39 7.92 -6.01 25.20
CA TYR A 39 8.82 -5.41 26.20
C TYR A 39 8.37 -5.64 27.67
N GLY A 40 7.23 -6.30 27.90
CA GLY A 40 6.65 -6.47 29.24
C GLY A 40 6.31 -5.12 29.89
N ASP A 41 6.63 -4.98 31.18
CA ASP A 41 6.50 -3.71 31.92
C ASP A 41 7.70 -2.77 31.72
N SER A 42 8.73 -3.22 30.97
CA SER A 42 9.91 -2.40 30.72
C SER A 42 9.63 -1.37 29.62
N PRO A 43 10.03 -0.11 29.78
CA PRO A 43 9.95 0.85 28.69
C PRO A 43 10.80 0.35 27.51
N PRO A 44 10.32 0.49 26.26
CA PRO A 44 11.10 0.08 25.10
C PRO A 44 12.43 0.83 25.11
N PRO A 45 13.56 0.16 24.78
CA PRO A 45 14.84 0.83 24.71
C PRO A 45 14.73 2.01 23.73
N PRO A 46 15.39 3.15 24.03
CA PRO A 46 15.42 4.26 23.09
C PRO A 46 15.92 3.73 21.74
N ARG A 47 15.21 4.06 20.66
CA ARG A 47 15.63 3.70 19.31
C ARG A 47 16.99 4.35 19.07
N GLN A 48 18.05 3.58 19.19
CA GLN A 48 19.36 3.99 18.74
C GLN A 48 19.40 3.74 17.23
N PRO A 49 19.88 4.70 16.42
CA PRO A 49 20.23 4.41 15.04
C PRO A 49 21.15 3.20 15.05
N ALA A 50 20.93 2.26 14.14
CA ALA A 50 21.95 1.25 13.89
C ALA A 50 23.28 1.98 13.63
N PRO A 51 24.43 1.42 14.07
CA PRO A 51 25.74 2.01 13.81
C PRO A 51 25.95 2.41 12.35
N ASP A 52 25.29 1.69 11.43
CA ASP A 52 25.36 1.83 9.98
C ASP A 52 24.07 2.43 9.39
N TRP A 53 23.42 3.38 10.08
CA TRP A 53 22.16 3.99 9.63
C TRP A 53 22.22 4.65 8.24
N ASP A 54 23.41 4.91 7.72
CA ASP A 54 23.70 5.50 6.41
C ASP A 54 23.99 4.45 5.31
N ARG A 55 24.04 3.15 5.65
CA ARG A 55 24.43 2.09 4.71
C ARG A 55 23.56 0.85 4.85
N ILE A 56 23.12 0.33 3.71
CA ILE A 56 22.51 -0.98 3.61
C ILE A 56 23.52 -1.89 2.92
N THR A 57 23.91 -2.98 3.57
CA THR A 57 24.73 -4.03 2.98
C THR A 57 23.82 -5.19 2.60
N MET A 58 23.94 -5.66 1.38
CA MET A 58 23.14 -6.75 0.82
C MET A 58 24.07 -7.70 0.05
N GLU A 59 23.62 -8.94 -0.11
CA GLU A 59 24.34 -9.92 -0.93
C GLU A 59 24.41 -9.44 -2.38
N TYR A 60 25.59 -9.56 -2.98
CA TYR A 60 25.74 -9.32 -4.41
C TYR A 60 25.22 -10.51 -5.19
N VAL A 61 24.22 -10.28 -6.03
CA VAL A 61 23.70 -11.29 -6.96
C VAL A 61 24.32 -11.02 -8.33
N GLU A 62 25.03 -12.03 -8.86
CA GLU A 62 25.61 -11.97 -10.20
C GLU A 62 24.50 -12.01 -11.27
N GLY A 63 24.59 -11.10 -12.25
CA GLY A 63 23.64 -11.00 -13.34
C GLY A 63 23.59 -9.60 -13.96
N GLU A 64 22.89 -9.48 -15.09
CA GLU A 64 22.63 -8.20 -15.75
C GLU A 64 21.17 -7.79 -15.54
N THR A 65 20.86 -6.50 -15.59
CA THR A 65 19.45 -6.09 -15.57
C THR A 65 18.75 -6.62 -16.83
N LEU A 66 17.48 -7.00 -16.71
CA LEU A 66 16.69 -7.45 -17.85
C LEU A 66 16.68 -6.40 -18.95
N GLN A 67 16.66 -5.12 -18.60
CA GLN A 67 16.77 -4.02 -19.56
C GLN A 67 18.04 -4.08 -20.42
N GLN A 68 19.18 -4.45 -19.83
CA GLN A 68 20.46 -4.59 -20.55
C GLN A 68 20.51 -5.89 -21.36
N ALA A 69 20.05 -7.01 -20.78
CA ALA A 69 20.11 -8.31 -21.42
C ALA A 69 19.08 -8.49 -22.55
N TRP A 70 17.92 -7.84 -22.49
CA TRP A 70 16.78 -8.06 -23.39
C TRP A 70 17.10 -8.08 -24.90
N PRO A 71 17.95 -7.17 -25.43
CA PRO A 71 18.32 -7.17 -26.85
C PRO A 71 19.09 -8.43 -27.27
N GLY A 72 19.85 -9.05 -26.35
CA GLY A 72 20.67 -10.24 -26.61
C GLY A 72 19.95 -11.57 -26.37
N LEU A 73 18.80 -11.57 -25.70
CA LEU A 73 18.03 -12.79 -25.43
C LEU A 73 17.37 -13.33 -26.69
N THR A 74 17.37 -14.66 -26.83
CA THR A 74 16.56 -15.37 -27.83
C THR A 74 15.07 -15.30 -27.48
N ASP A 75 14.21 -15.61 -28.44
CA ASP A 75 12.75 -15.61 -28.21
C ASP A 75 12.33 -16.68 -27.19
N ASP A 76 13.01 -17.82 -27.15
CA ASP A 76 12.80 -18.86 -26.14
C ASP A 76 13.20 -18.37 -24.74
N GLN A 77 14.34 -17.67 -24.62
CA GLN A 77 14.78 -17.08 -23.35
C GLN A 77 13.83 -15.99 -22.87
N ARG A 78 13.36 -15.10 -23.76
CA ARG A 78 12.35 -14.09 -23.42
C ARG A 78 11.07 -14.73 -22.91
N SER A 79 10.59 -15.76 -23.60
CA SER A 79 9.41 -16.53 -23.20
C SER A 79 9.61 -17.18 -21.83
N GLY A 80 10.79 -17.75 -21.58
CA GLY A 80 11.18 -18.33 -20.29
C GLY A 80 11.23 -17.31 -19.16
N VAL A 81 11.78 -16.13 -19.40
CA VAL A 81 11.82 -15.02 -18.41
C VAL A 81 10.40 -14.56 -18.07
N LEU A 82 9.53 -14.40 -19.07
CA LEU A 82 8.13 -14.00 -18.83
C LEU A 82 7.35 -15.06 -18.03
N ALA A 83 7.61 -16.34 -18.29
CA ALA A 83 7.01 -17.44 -17.52
C ALA A 83 7.47 -17.42 -16.05
N GLN A 84 8.77 -17.21 -15.80
CA GLN A 84 9.31 -17.06 -14.44
C GLN A 84 8.73 -15.84 -13.73
N LEU A 85 8.65 -14.70 -14.41
CA LEU A 85 8.09 -13.48 -13.83
C LEU A 85 6.63 -13.67 -13.42
N ARG A 86 5.84 -14.34 -14.26
CA ARG A 86 4.46 -14.71 -13.92
C ARG A 86 4.40 -15.56 -12.65
N GLU A 87 5.27 -16.55 -12.53
CA GLU A 87 5.33 -17.43 -11.36
C GLU A 87 5.69 -16.66 -10.08
N TYR A 88 6.70 -15.78 -10.13
CA TYR A 88 7.04 -14.93 -8.97
C TYR A 88 5.92 -13.97 -8.60
N ILE A 89 5.22 -13.39 -9.58
CA ILE A 89 4.03 -12.56 -9.31
C ILE A 89 2.94 -13.41 -8.64
N SER A 90 2.70 -14.64 -9.10
CA SER A 90 1.75 -15.55 -8.47
C SER A 90 2.13 -15.88 -7.02
N GLN A 91 3.41 -16.13 -6.74
CA GLN A 91 3.90 -16.38 -5.38
C GLN A 91 3.73 -15.15 -4.47
N MET A 92 4.06 -13.95 -4.96
CA MET A 92 3.81 -12.72 -4.20
C MET A 92 2.30 -12.55 -3.92
N ARG A 93 1.45 -12.77 -4.93
CA ARG A 93 0.01 -12.58 -4.79
C ARG A 93 -0.67 -13.62 -3.89
N ALA A 94 -0.06 -14.78 -3.68
CA ALA A 94 -0.52 -15.75 -2.70
C ALA A 94 -0.42 -15.23 -1.25
N LEU A 95 0.39 -14.20 -1.00
CA LEU A 95 0.48 -13.52 0.29
C LEU A 95 -0.65 -12.50 0.43
N GLY A 96 -1.78 -12.94 1.00
CA GLY A 96 -2.93 -12.08 1.27
C GLY A 96 -2.65 -11.02 2.34
N GLY A 97 -3.32 -9.87 2.22
CA GLY A 97 -3.29 -8.78 3.19
C GLY A 97 -4.64 -8.55 3.88
N ILE A 98 -4.60 -8.02 5.11
CA ILE A 98 -5.81 -7.59 5.83
C ILE A 98 -6.01 -6.06 5.80
N TYR A 99 -5.10 -5.34 5.14
CA TYR A 99 -5.13 -3.89 4.98
C TYR A 99 -4.35 -3.50 3.72
N LEU A 100 -4.60 -2.30 3.20
CA LEU A 100 -3.82 -1.70 2.13
C LEU A 100 -2.78 -0.74 2.73
N GLY A 101 -1.51 -0.98 2.43
CA GLY A 101 -0.40 -0.20 2.96
C GLY A 101 0.95 -0.88 2.86
N ARG A 102 1.99 -0.21 3.36
CA ARG A 102 3.36 -0.71 3.35
C ARG A 102 3.59 -1.79 4.42
N LEU A 103 4.71 -2.50 4.28
CA LEU A 103 5.16 -3.59 5.15
C LEU A 103 5.23 -3.23 6.65
N ASP A 104 5.51 -1.96 6.95
CA ASP A 104 5.62 -1.44 8.31
C ASP A 104 4.29 -0.97 8.92
N GLY A 105 3.17 -1.24 8.23
CA GLY A 105 1.84 -0.80 8.64
C GLY A 105 1.54 0.66 8.33
N GLN A 106 2.43 1.37 7.62
CA GLN A 106 2.14 2.71 7.14
C GLN A 106 1.22 2.68 5.92
N GLY A 107 0.69 3.86 5.58
CA GLY A 107 -0.18 4.03 4.41
C GLY A 107 0.47 3.62 3.08
N VAL A 108 -0.39 3.40 2.09
CA VAL A 108 0.00 3.13 0.70
C VAL A 108 0.84 4.29 0.18
N LEU A 109 1.77 3.98 -0.72
CA LEU A 109 2.55 4.97 -1.46
C LEU A 109 2.15 4.86 -2.93
N VAL A 110 1.58 5.92 -3.49
CA VAL A 110 1.21 5.94 -4.91
C VAL A 110 2.31 6.67 -5.67
N PRO A 111 3.07 5.96 -6.54
CA PRO A 111 4.05 6.59 -7.42
C PRO A 111 3.30 7.49 -8.39
N SER A 112 3.41 8.81 -8.23
CA SER A 112 2.80 9.79 -9.14
C SER A 112 3.63 11.05 -9.17
N ILE A 113 3.32 11.99 -10.08
CA ILE A 113 4.03 13.28 -10.25
C ILE A 113 4.26 14.01 -8.91
N MET A 114 3.35 13.84 -7.94
CA MET A 114 3.64 14.13 -6.55
C MET A 114 3.34 12.86 -5.75
N THR A 115 4.37 12.16 -5.28
CA THR A 115 4.20 10.95 -4.45
C THR A 115 3.19 11.22 -3.34
N ARG A 116 2.09 10.45 -3.34
CA ARG A 116 1.03 10.57 -2.34
C ARG A 116 1.11 9.39 -1.39
N SER A 117 1.08 9.67 -0.10
CA SER A 117 0.87 8.65 0.93
C SER A 117 -0.49 8.83 1.60
N GLY A 118 -1.13 7.72 1.94
CA GLY A 118 -2.44 7.74 2.62
C GLY A 118 -2.80 6.39 3.20
N GLY A 119 -3.71 6.38 4.18
CA GLY A 119 -4.07 5.16 4.89
C GLY A 119 -3.15 4.86 6.08
N PRO A 120 -2.94 3.58 6.46
CA PRO A 120 -3.41 2.36 5.78
C PRO A 120 -4.94 2.28 5.71
N PHE A 121 -5.46 1.51 4.77
CA PHE A 121 -6.91 1.34 4.57
C PHE A 121 -7.34 -0.08 4.92
N ALA A 122 -8.52 -0.24 5.53
CA ALA A 122 -9.05 -1.56 5.85
C ALA A 122 -9.70 -2.23 4.63
N THR A 123 -10.17 -1.43 3.67
CA THR A 123 -10.90 -1.93 2.49
C THR A 123 -10.45 -1.24 1.21
N VAL A 124 -10.62 -1.93 0.08
CA VAL A 124 -10.36 -1.37 -1.26
C VAL A 124 -11.24 -0.15 -1.52
N SER A 125 -12.48 -0.14 -1.03
CA SER A 125 -13.39 1.01 -1.14
C SER A 125 -12.84 2.26 -0.42
N GLU A 126 -12.31 2.13 0.79
CA GLU A 126 -11.69 3.26 1.51
C GLU A 126 -10.47 3.82 0.75
N PHE A 127 -9.68 2.93 0.14
CA PHE A 127 -8.55 3.30 -0.70
C PHE A 127 -8.99 4.03 -1.98
N HIS A 128 -10.01 3.54 -2.68
CA HIS A 128 -10.58 4.21 -3.85
C HIS A 128 -11.11 5.60 -3.50
N ASP A 129 -11.87 5.71 -2.42
CA ASP A 129 -12.40 6.99 -1.91
C ASP A 129 -11.28 8.00 -1.64
N TRP A 130 -10.13 7.54 -1.16
CA TRP A 130 -8.96 8.39 -0.95
C TRP A 130 -8.22 8.74 -2.24
N LEU A 131 -8.09 7.78 -3.17
CA LEU A 131 -7.45 7.98 -4.47
C LEU A 131 -8.15 9.08 -5.28
N VAL A 132 -9.48 9.01 -5.39
CA VAL A 132 -10.28 9.94 -6.19
C VAL A 132 -10.31 11.37 -5.63
N LYS A 133 -10.08 11.53 -4.32
CA LYS A 133 -9.95 12.84 -3.68
C LYS A 133 -8.63 13.48 -4.11
N PRO A 134 -8.64 14.59 -4.87
CA PRO A 134 -7.41 15.23 -5.31
C PRO A 134 -6.66 15.84 -4.11
N PRO A 135 -5.32 15.82 -4.11
CA PRO A 135 -4.58 16.80 -3.34
C PRO A 135 -4.95 18.19 -3.89
N LYS A 136 -5.08 19.20 -3.03
CA LYS A 136 -5.63 20.54 -3.31
C LYS A 136 -5.11 21.28 -4.58
N ARG A 137 -4.09 20.77 -5.27
CA ARG A 137 -3.39 21.42 -6.38
C ARG A 137 -3.69 20.91 -7.80
N LEU A 138 -4.35 19.77 -8.02
CA LEU A 138 -4.50 19.20 -9.38
C LEU A 138 -5.89 18.55 -9.62
N LYS A 139 -6.88 19.34 -10.07
CA LYS A 139 -8.23 18.85 -10.41
C LYS A 139 -8.23 17.82 -11.56
N ALA A 140 -7.30 17.93 -12.51
CA ALA A 140 -7.23 17.02 -13.67
C ALA A 140 -6.90 15.56 -13.29
N GLN A 141 -6.06 15.35 -12.26
CA GLN A 141 -5.73 14.00 -11.79
C GLN A 141 -6.91 13.31 -11.07
N SER A 142 -7.82 14.08 -10.47
CA SER A 142 -9.03 13.53 -9.84
C SER A 142 -9.94 12.84 -10.84
N MET A 143 -10.11 13.41 -12.05
CA MET A 143 -10.95 12.80 -13.08
C MET A 143 -10.34 11.50 -13.64
N TYR A 144 -9.01 11.46 -13.79
CA TYR A 144 -8.29 10.24 -14.21
C TYR A 144 -8.47 9.12 -13.19
N TRP A 145 -8.22 9.41 -11.91
CA TRP A 145 -8.41 8.41 -10.84
C TRP A 145 -9.86 8.00 -10.68
N HIS A 146 -10.82 8.93 -10.79
CA HIS A 146 -12.24 8.61 -10.74
C HIS A 146 -12.64 7.64 -11.84
N GLN A 147 -12.23 7.87 -13.09
CA GLN A 147 -12.55 6.96 -14.20
C GLN A 147 -11.97 5.57 -13.96
N ILE A 148 -10.73 5.50 -13.48
CA ILE A 148 -10.04 4.25 -13.18
C ILE A 148 -10.74 3.51 -12.04
N THR A 149 -10.95 4.16 -10.88
CA THR A 149 -11.58 3.49 -9.72
C THR A 149 -13.03 3.07 -9.99
N THR A 150 -13.78 3.77 -10.86
CA THR A 150 -15.13 3.33 -11.25
C THR A 150 -15.15 2.07 -12.12
N GLN A 151 -14.05 1.77 -12.81
CA GLN A 151 -13.94 0.58 -13.66
C GLN A 151 -13.31 -0.61 -12.92
N LEU A 152 -12.70 -0.37 -11.75
CA LEU A 152 -12.01 -1.38 -10.96
C LEU A 152 -12.96 -2.02 -9.94
N ALA A 153 -12.79 -3.32 -9.72
CA ALA A 153 -13.64 -4.07 -8.81
C ALA A 153 -13.47 -3.58 -7.36
N VAL A 154 -14.58 -3.13 -6.77
CA VAL A 154 -14.67 -2.66 -5.37
C VAL A 154 -14.28 -3.78 -4.38
N GLU A 155 -14.39 -5.04 -4.80
CA GLU A 155 -14.10 -6.25 -4.00
C GLU A 155 -12.87 -7.02 -4.51
N SER A 156 -11.82 -6.30 -4.89
CA SER A 156 -10.56 -6.96 -5.28
C SER A 156 -9.84 -7.55 -4.05
N PRO A 157 -9.28 -8.77 -4.15
CA PRO A 157 -8.41 -9.30 -3.11
C PRO A 157 -7.25 -8.35 -2.83
N ILE A 158 -6.87 -8.24 -1.55
CA ILE A 158 -5.69 -7.51 -1.12
C ILE A 158 -4.52 -8.49 -1.12
N VAL A 159 -3.52 -8.21 -1.94
CA VAL A 159 -2.37 -9.09 -2.18
C VAL A 159 -1.07 -8.34 -2.01
N PHE A 160 0.00 -9.06 -1.69
CA PHE A 160 1.33 -8.48 -1.65
C PHE A 160 1.84 -8.20 -3.08
N THR A 161 2.33 -6.98 -3.28
CA THR A 161 2.78 -6.46 -4.57
C THR A 161 4.09 -5.72 -4.38
N HIS A 162 5.05 -5.94 -5.29
CA HIS A 162 6.35 -5.27 -5.31
C HIS A 162 6.24 -3.75 -5.54
N GLY A 163 5.28 -3.31 -6.37
CA GLY A 163 4.98 -1.90 -6.60
C GLY A 163 5.83 -1.19 -7.67
N ASP A 164 6.90 -1.82 -8.16
CA ASP A 164 7.78 -1.26 -9.22
C ASP A 164 8.49 -2.37 -10.03
N ILE A 165 7.70 -3.30 -10.56
CA ILE A 165 8.23 -4.33 -11.48
C ILE A 165 8.55 -3.65 -12.82
N ALA A 166 9.83 -3.44 -13.06
CA ALA A 166 10.35 -2.88 -14.29
C ALA A 166 11.63 -3.62 -14.71
N ALA A 167 11.96 -3.62 -16.01
CA ALA A 167 13.13 -4.35 -16.52
C ALA A 167 14.47 -3.91 -15.89
N ARG A 168 14.55 -2.69 -15.33
CA ARG A 168 15.71 -2.20 -14.56
C ARG A 168 15.86 -2.86 -13.18
N ASN A 169 14.76 -3.37 -12.63
CA ASN A 169 14.65 -3.95 -11.29
C ASN A 169 14.63 -5.49 -11.31
N ILE A 170 14.90 -6.11 -12.46
CA ILE A 170 14.95 -7.56 -12.63
C ILE A 170 16.38 -7.91 -13.04
N LEU A 171 17.06 -8.77 -12.28
CA LEU A 171 18.35 -9.32 -12.69
C LEU A 171 18.15 -10.67 -13.37
N VAL A 172 18.90 -10.89 -14.46
CA VAL A 172 18.92 -12.15 -15.19
C VAL A 172 20.33 -12.67 -15.44
N CYS A 173 20.45 -13.99 -15.48
CA CYS A 173 21.65 -14.72 -15.89
C CYS A 173 21.21 -15.90 -16.74
N ASP A 174 21.77 -16.06 -17.95
CA ASP A 174 21.45 -17.15 -18.89
C ASP A 174 19.95 -17.36 -19.19
N GLY A 175 19.14 -16.28 -19.18
CA GLY A 175 17.70 -16.36 -19.41
C GLY A 175 16.88 -16.78 -18.17
N LEU A 176 17.50 -16.82 -17.00
CA LEU A 176 16.85 -17.06 -15.71
C LEU A 176 16.79 -15.76 -14.90
N ILE A 177 15.68 -15.52 -14.22
CA ILE A 177 15.56 -14.43 -13.25
C ILE A 177 16.26 -14.86 -11.97
N VAL A 178 17.29 -14.11 -11.58
CA VAL A 178 18.11 -14.40 -10.39
C VAL A 178 17.79 -13.48 -9.21
N ALA A 179 17.22 -12.29 -9.46
CA ALA A 179 16.72 -11.41 -8.39
C ALA A 179 15.66 -10.41 -8.88
N LEU A 180 14.82 -9.99 -7.95
CA LEU A 180 13.98 -8.80 -8.04
C LEU A 180 14.51 -7.75 -7.05
N LEU A 181 14.73 -6.53 -7.53
CA LEU A 181 15.36 -5.43 -6.79
C LEU A 181 14.36 -4.29 -6.54
N ASP A 182 14.71 -3.38 -5.64
CA ASP A 182 13.99 -2.11 -5.44
C ASP A 182 12.56 -2.26 -4.88
N TRP A 183 12.47 -2.90 -3.71
CA TRP A 183 11.21 -3.17 -3.01
C TRP A 183 10.63 -1.96 -2.25
N GLU A 184 11.07 -0.73 -2.54
CA GLU A 184 10.69 0.45 -1.74
C GLU A 184 9.18 0.76 -1.78
N TYR A 185 8.51 0.36 -2.87
CA TYR A 185 7.06 0.51 -3.05
C TYR A 185 6.25 -0.71 -2.62
N ALA A 186 6.91 -1.74 -2.08
CA ALA A 186 6.27 -3.00 -1.75
C ALA A 186 5.26 -2.86 -0.60
N GLY A 187 4.18 -3.61 -0.71
CA GLY A 187 3.10 -3.57 0.26
C GLY A 187 1.88 -4.36 -0.20
N TRP A 188 0.79 -4.16 0.52
CA TRP A 188 -0.50 -4.77 0.22
C TRP A 188 -1.38 -3.82 -0.56
N TYR A 189 -1.78 -4.26 -1.74
CA TYR A 189 -2.55 -3.49 -2.72
C TYR A 189 -3.67 -4.36 -3.32
N PRO A 190 -4.66 -3.78 -4.02
CA PRO A 190 -5.60 -4.56 -4.81
C PRO A 190 -4.87 -5.38 -5.88
N GLU A 191 -5.43 -6.52 -6.26
CA GLU A 191 -4.81 -7.43 -7.24
C GLU A 191 -4.59 -6.84 -8.66
N TYR A 192 -5.36 -5.82 -9.04
CA TYR A 192 -5.34 -5.24 -10.38
C TYR A 192 -4.15 -4.30 -10.65
#